data_AF-A0A060YHD8-F1
#
_entry.id   AF-A0A060YHD8-F1
#
_cell.length_a   1.000
_cell.length_b   1.000
_cell.length_c   1.000
_cell.angle_alpha   90.00
_cell.angle_beta   90.00
_cell.angle_gamma   90.00
#
_symmetry.space_group_name_H-M   'P 1'
#
loop_
_entity.id
_entity.type
_entity.pdbx_description
1 polymer ?
#
loop_
_entity_poly.entity_id
_entity_poly.type
_entity_poly.pdbx_seq_one_letter_code
_entity_poly.pdbx_strand_id
1 'polypeptide(L)'
;MALVSSLCLCLVANKTCPKNHSWSNRLCRCMAVQRDTPPPPQIQHSDSFEADVCGSDKELDEETCQCVCRRQLRASGACGPHRYLDKNTCQCVCKTLPSSCGPHQLFNEDTCQCSCARTCPRHQPLNRTKCACECNESPNRCFLKGKRFHQATCSCHRPPCDVRRNRRCASGFYFSEEVCRCVPTYWRGQD
;
A
#
# COMPACT_ATOMS: atom_id res chain seq x y z
N MET A 1 9.83 -23.75 -24.71
CA MET A 1 9.26 -22.97 -25.84
C MET A 1 7.86 -23.51 -26.10
N ALA A 2 6.90 -23.07 -25.29
CA ALA A 2 5.55 -23.65 -25.29
C ALA A 2 4.74 -23.07 -26.45
N LEU A 3 4.27 -23.98 -27.29
CA LEU A 3 3.51 -23.78 -28.51
C LEU A 3 2.19 -23.05 -28.19
N VAL A 4 2.07 -21.83 -28.73
CA VAL A 4 0.81 -21.09 -28.85
C VAL A 4 -0.16 -21.95 -29.64
N SER A 5 -1.11 -22.57 -28.96
CA SER A 5 -2.01 -23.54 -29.59
C SER A 5 -3.46 -23.09 -29.48
N SER A 6 -4.02 -22.81 -30.66
CA SER A 6 -5.38 -23.21 -31.03
C SER A 6 -6.54 -22.20 -30.99
N LEU A 7 -6.30 -20.89 -30.96
CA LEU A 7 -7.34 -19.90 -31.37
C LEU A 7 -6.91 -19.02 -32.56
N CYS A 8 -5.61 -19.00 -32.87
CA CYS A 8 -5.07 -18.56 -34.14
C CYS A 8 -5.09 -19.70 -35.17
N LEU A 9 -6.22 -20.44 -35.26
CA LEU A 9 -6.13 -21.81 -35.75
C LEU A 9 -5.68 -21.89 -37.20
N CYS A 10 -6.02 -20.98 -38.12
CA CYS A 10 -5.34 -20.84 -39.41
C CYS A 10 -5.53 -19.41 -39.99
N LEU A 11 -4.49 -18.58 -40.02
CA LEU A 11 -4.60 -17.14 -40.34
C LEU A 11 -4.93 -16.80 -41.82
N VAL A 12 -5.16 -17.79 -42.68
CA VAL A 12 -5.65 -17.60 -44.05
C VAL A 12 -6.64 -18.72 -44.38
N ALA A 13 -7.91 -18.53 -44.04
CA ALA A 13 -9.02 -19.31 -44.59
C ALA A 13 -9.28 -18.89 -46.04
N ASN A 14 -8.28 -19.04 -46.92
CA ASN A 14 -8.41 -18.56 -48.29
C ASN A 14 -7.53 -19.33 -49.28
N LYS A 15 -7.82 -20.64 -49.45
CA LYS A 15 -7.58 -21.35 -50.71
C LYS A 15 -8.68 -22.38 -50.90
N THR A 16 -9.39 -22.30 -52.02
CA THR A 16 -10.30 -23.34 -52.50
C THR A 16 -9.52 -24.66 -52.54
N CYS A 17 -9.90 -25.64 -51.71
CA CYS A 17 -9.23 -26.94 -51.71
C CYS A 17 -9.43 -27.64 -53.07
N PRO A 18 -8.44 -28.43 -53.55
CA PRO A 18 -8.59 -29.26 -54.74
C PRO A 18 -9.78 -30.22 -54.62
N LYS A 19 -10.32 -30.70 -55.75
CA LYS A 19 -11.41 -31.69 -55.75
C LYS A 19 -11.06 -32.88 -54.83
N ASN A 20 -12.03 -33.34 -54.03
CA ASN A 20 -11.92 -34.40 -53.02
C ASN A 20 -11.10 -34.08 -51.74
N HIS A 21 -10.85 -32.81 -51.42
CA HIS A 21 -10.24 -32.43 -50.13
C HIS A 21 -11.11 -31.47 -49.33
N SER A 22 -11.16 -31.64 -48.01
CA SER A 22 -11.83 -30.75 -47.06
C SER A 22 -10.81 -30.02 -46.19
N TRP A 23 -11.06 -28.75 -45.89
CA TRP A 23 -10.21 -27.97 -44.99
C TRP A 23 -10.35 -28.44 -43.54
N SER A 24 -9.22 -28.68 -42.85
CA SER A 24 -9.20 -28.98 -41.41
C SER A 24 -8.71 -27.78 -40.61
N ASN A 25 -9.60 -27.20 -39.79
CA ASN A 25 -9.25 -26.10 -38.88
C ASN A 25 -8.26 -26.54 -37.79
N ARG A 26 -8.16 -27.84 -37.49
CA ARG A 26 -7.18 -28.36 -36.51
C ARG A 26 -5.76 -28.48 -37.06
N LEU A 27 -5.61 -28.59 -38.39
CA LEU A 27 -4.34 -28.93 -39.04
C LEU A 27 -3.87 -27.93 -40.10
N CYS A 28 -4.66 -26.88 -40.40
CA CYS A 28 -4.40 -25.88 -41.45
C CYS A 28 -4.01 -26.41 -42.81
N ARG A 29 -4.63 -27.50 -43.22
CA ARG A 29 -4.40 -28.07 -44.54
C ARG A 29 -5.65 -28.74 -45.06
N CYS A 30 -5.74 -28.80 -46.40
CA CYS A 30 -6.73 -29.61 -47.08
C CYS A 30 -6.38 -31.09 -46.85
N MET A 31 -7.32 -31.83 -46.25
CA MET A 31 -7.22 -33.26 -46.01
C MET A 31 -8.07 -34.00 -47.04
N ALA A 32 -7.60 -35.12 -47.57
CA ALA A 32 -8.38 -35.94 -48.50
C ALA A 32 -9.64 -36.48 -47.81
N VAL A 33 -10.80 -36.30 -48.44
CA VAL A 33 -12.06 -36.86 -47.96
C VAL A 33 -12.06 -38.34 -48.33
N GLN A 34 -11.71 -39.21 -47.38
CA GLN A 34 -11.91 -40.65 -47.53
C GLN A 34 -13.43 -40.90 -47.62
N ARG A 35 -13.91 -41.40 -48.76
CA ARG A 35 -15.35 -41.56 -49.05
C ARG A 35 -15.98 -42.81 -48.47
N ASP A 36 -15.28 -43.57 -47.63
CA ASP A 36 -15.75 -44.86 -47.15
C ASP A 36 -15.63 -44.99 -45.63
N THR A 37 -16.47 -44.27 -44.88
CA THR A 37 -16.82 -44.66 -43.50
C THR A 37 -18.09 -43.92 -43.04
N PRO A 38 -19.09 -44.62 -42.47
CA PRO A 38 -20.33 -44.00 -42.00
C PRO A 38 -20.07 -42.99 -40.86
N PRO A 39 -20.89 -41.93 -40.74
CA PRO A 39 -20.65 -40.86 -39.79
C PRO A 39 -20.69 -41.38 -38.33
N PRO A 40 -19.68 -41.12 -37.50
CA PRO A 40 -19.78 -41.38 -36.07
C PRO A 40 -20.84 -40.46 -35.44
N PRO A 41 -21.53 -40.91 -34.38
CA PRO A 41 -22.64 -40.19 -33.78
C PRO A 41 -22.20 -38.80 -33.32
N GLN A 42 -23.01 -37.79 -33.65
CA GLN A 42 -22.80 -36.42 -33.20
C GLN A 42 -22.96 -36.38 -31.67
N ILE A 43 -21.83 -36.46 -30.96
CA ILE A 43 -21.76 -36.06 -29.57
C ILE A 43 -22.04 -34.56 -29.58
N GLN A 44 -23.26 -34.18 -29.20
CA GLN A 44 -23.59 -32.84 -28.74
C GLN A 44 -22.81 -32.61 -27.44
N HIS A 45 -21.52 -32.34 -27.58
CA HIS A 45 -20.74 -31.83 -26.48
C HIS A 45 -21.14 -30.36 -26.38
N SER A 46 -22.02 -30.09 -25.42
CA SER A 46 -22.33 -28.76 -24.93
C SER A 46 -21.02 -27.98 -24.83
N ASP A 47 -20.79 -27.06 -25.77
CA ASP A 47 -19.67 -26.12 -25.78
C ASP A 47 -19.85 -25.17 -24.58
N SER A 48 -19.51 -25.68 -23.40
CA SER A 48 -19.40 -24.89 -22.16
C SER A 48 -17.96 -24.86 -21.66
N PHE A 49 -17.01 -25.25 -22.51
CA PHE A 49 -15.58 -25.09 -22.31
C PHE A 49 -15.04 -24.26 -23.46
N GLU A 50 -15.43 -22.99 -23.52
CA GLU A 50 -14.65 -21.99 -24.27
C GLU A 50 -13.20 -22.13 -23.81
N ALA A 51 -12.37 -22.50 -24.76
CA ALA A 51 -11.01 -22.94 -24.53
C ALA A 51 -10.22 -21.88 -23.75
N ASP A 52 -9.78 -22.22 -22.55
CA ASP A 52 -8.83 -21.44 -21.75
C ASP A 52 -7.42 -21.54 -22.38
N VAL A 53 -7.30 -21.10 -23.64
CA VAL A 53 -6.08 -21.17 -24.47
C VAL A 53 -4.91 -20.43 -23.83
N CYS A 54 -5.22 -19.43 -23.03
CA CYS A 54 -4.25 -18.56 -22.39
C CYS A 54 -4.07 -18.81 -20.89
N GLY A 55 -4.80 -19.77 -20.33
CA GLY A 55 -4.87 -20.00 -18.89
C GLY A 55 -5.70 -18.96 -18.15
N SER A 56 -5.96 -19.26 -16.87
CA SER A 56 -6.85 -18.46 -16.02
C SER A 56 -6.41 -17.00 -15.94
N ASP A 57 -7.39 -16.09 -15.91
CA ASP A 57 -7.24 -14.62 -15.87
C ASP A 57 -6.60 -13.96 -17.11
N LYS A 58 -6.29 -14.75 -18.14
CA LYS A 58 -5.85 -14.27 -19.46
C LYS A 58 -6.92 -14.53 -20.52
N GLU A 59 -6.84 -13.75 -21.60
CA GLU A 59 -7.64 -13.87 -22.81
C GLU A 59 -6.70 -13.75 -24.01
N LEU A 60 -7.06 -14.38 -25.12
CA LEU A 60 -6.32 -14.21 -26.36
C LEU A 60 -6.74 -12.88 -26.99
N ASP A 61 -5.76 -12.03 -27.27
CA ASP A 61 -5.96 -10.85 -28.10
C ASP A 61 -6.00 -11.26 -29.57
N GLU A 62 -7.15 -11.08 -30.24
CA GLU A 62 -7.36 -11.54 -31.62
C GLU A 62 -6.49 -10.79 -32.65
N GLU A 63 -6.09 -9.55 -32.34
CA GLU A 63 -5.28 -8.72 -33.23
C GLU A 63 -3.79 -9.08 -33.17
N THR A 64 -3.26 -9.27 -31.95
CA THR A 64 -1.84 -9.58 -31.74
C THR A 64 -1.57 -11.07 -31.60
N CYS A 65 -2.61 -11.90 -31.46
CA CYS A 65 -2.54 -13.33 -31.14
C CYS A 65 -1.72 -13.62 -29.87
N GLN A 66 -1.74 -12.70 -28.89
CA GLN A 66 -1.02 -12.84 -27.62
C GLN A 66 -1.97 -13.10 -26.46
N CYS A 67 -1.52 -13.89 -25.48
CA CYS A 67 -2.23 -14.09 -24.23
C CYS A 67 -1.99 -12.92 -23.27
N VAL A 68 -3.05 -12.21 -22.97
CA VAL A 68 -3.02 -10.94 -22.22
C VAL A 68 -4.09 -10.94 -21.14
N CYS A 69 -3.93 -10.16 -20.07
CA CYS A 69 -4.88 -10.22 -18.94
C CYS A 69 -6.29 -9.77 -19.33
N ARG A 70 -7.35 -10.40 -18.85
CA ARG A 70 -8.73 -10.05 -19.23
C ARG A 70 -9.03 -8.54 -19.22
N ARG A 71 -9.82 -8.05 -20.18
CA ARG A 71 -10.17 -6.61 -20.30
C ARG A 71 -10.69 -6.01 -18.99
N GLN A 72 -11.46 -6.76 -18.19
CA GLN A 72 -11.95 -6.29 -16.88
C GLN A 72 -10.82 -5.97 -15.90
N LEU A 73 -9.72 -6.73 -15.94
CA LEU A 73 -8.53 -6.50 -15.11
C LEU A 73 -7.68 -5.32 -15.62
N ARG A 74 -7.67 -5.09 -16.93
CA ARG A 74 -6.95 -3.95 -17.54
C ARG A 74 -7.68 -2.62 -17.38
N ALA A 75 -8.96 -2.63 -16.99
CA ALA A 75 -9.73 -1.42 -16.78
C ALA A 75 -9.07 -0.53 -15.71
N SER A 76 -9.01 0.77 -15.98
CA SER A 76 -8.48 1.77 -15.05
C SER A 76 -9.21 1.67 -13.70
N GLY A 77 -8.51 1.22 -12.67
CA GLY A 77 -9.06 1.07 -11.31
C GLY A 77 -9.33 -0.36 -10.86
N ALA A 78 -9.17 -1.38 -11.71
CA ALA A 78 -9.42 -2.78 -11.34
C ALA A 78 -8.56 -3.25 -10.15
N CYS A 79 -7.30 -2.80 -10.07
CA CYS A 79 -6.39 -3.14 -8.98
C CYS A 79 -6.46 -2.22 -7.76
N GLY A 80 -7.33 -1.20 -7.75
CA GLY A 80 -7.39 -0.23 -6.67
C GLY A 80 -6.15 0.67 -6.55
N PRO A 81 -6.09 1.53 -5.53
CA PRO A 81 -4.99 2.46 -5.32
C PRO A 81 -3.70 1.73 -4.89
N HIS A 82 -2.54 2.33 -5.18
CA HIS A 82 -1.19 1.82 -4.84
C HIS A 82 -0.80 0.45 -5.40
N ARG A 83 -1.64 -0.15 -6.24
CA ARG A 83 -1.37 -1.41 -6.93
C ARG A 83 -1.28 -1.20 -8.43
N TYR A 84 -0.63 -2.13 -9.12
CA TYR A 84 -0.63 -2.22 -10.57
C TYR A 84 -0.91 -3.66 -10.99
N LEU A 85 -1.48 -3.82 -12.19
CA LEU A 85 -1.68 -5.13 -12.78
C LEU A 85 -0.35 -5.61 -13.38
N ASP A 86 0.19 -6.69 -12.86
CA ASP A 86 1.31 -7.38 -13.49
C ASP A 86 0.80 -8.08 -14.76
N LYS A 87 1.36 -7.75 -15.93
CA LYS A 87 0.89 -8.27 -17.22
C LYS A 87 1.22 -9.76 -17.41
N ASN A 88 2.22 -10.26 -16.71
CA ASN A 88 2.69 -11.64 -16.84
C ASN A 88 1.84 -12.56 -15.96
N THR A 89 1.52 -12.16 -14.73
CA THR A 89 0.72 -12.97 -13.79
C THR A 89 -0.77 -12.61 -13.79
N CYS A 90 -1.14 -11.45 -14.32
CA CYS A 90 -2.50 -10.89 -14.24
C CYS A 90 -2.99 -10.67 -12.81
N GLN A 91 -2.07 -10.47 -11.87
CA GLN A 91 -2.36 -10.19 -10.47
C GLN A 91 -2.08 -8.72 -10.14
N CYS A 92 -2.83 -8.20 -9.16
CA CYS A 92 -2.65 -6.85 -8.64
C CYS A 92 -1.55 -6.83 -7.59
N VAL A 93 -0.39 -6.30 -7.95
CA VAL A 93 0.80 -6.24 -7.11
C VAL A 93 1.03 -4.83 -6.58
N CYS A 94 1.65 -4.72 -5.41
CA CYS A 94 1.96 -3.42 -4.80
C CYS A 94 3.02 -2.67 -5.61
N LYS A 95 2.82 -1.35 -5.79
CA LYS A 95 3.82 -0.47 -6.42
C LYS A 95 5.08 -0.31 -5.55
N THR A 96 4.90 -0.36 -4.25
CA THR A 96 5.92 -0.22 -3.22
C THR A 96 6.33 -1.62 -2.75
N LEU A 97 7.64 -1.87 -2.67
CA LEU A 97 8.14 -3.13 -2.13
C LEU A 97 8.21 -3.05 -0.60
N PRO A 98 8.04 -4.17 0.12
CA PRO A 98 8.21 -4.20 1.58
C PRO A 98 9.57 -3.68 2.05
N SER A 99 10.63 -3.95 1.28
CA SER A 99 11.99 -3.49 1.54
C SER A 99 12.20 -1.99 1.35
N SER A 100 11.24 -1.29 0.74
CA SER A 100 11.31 0.17 0.56
C SER A 100 10.87 0.94 1.82
N CYS A 101 10.24 0.26 2.79
CA CYS A 101 9.86 0.90 4.04
C CYS A 101 11.09 1.25 4.88
N GLY A 102 11.06 2.44 5.48
CA GLY A 102 12.13 2.94 6.33
C GLY A 102 12.22 2.20 7.68
N PRO A 103 13.23 2.53 8.49
CA PRO A 103 13.41 1.91 9.80
C PRO A 103 12.20 2.18 10.71
N HIS A 104 11.77 1.14 11.44
CA HIS A 104 10.57 1.14 12.32
C HIS A 104 9.23 1.35 11.58
N GLN A 105 9.21 1.23 10.26
CA GLN A 105 7.98 1.15 9.48
C GLN A 105 7.67 -0.30 9.14
N LEU A 106 6.39 -0.66 9.19
CA LEU A 106 5.87 -1.94 8.76
C LEU A 106 5.10 -1.77 7.46
N PHE A 107 5.41 -2.63 6.49
CA PHE A 107 4.65 -2.71 5.26
C PHE A 107 3.32 -3.40 5.53
N ASN A 108 2.24 -2.75 5.11
CA ASN A 108 0.90 -3.31 5.15
C ASN A 108 0.56 -3.85 3.75
N GLU A 109 0.43 -5.18 3.64
CA GLU A 109 0.21 -5.87 2.37
C GLU A 109 -1.17 -5.57 1.75
N ASP A 110 -2.17 -5.24 2.56
CA ASP A 110 -3.54 -4.94 2.09
C ASP A 110 -3.64 -3.56 1.44
N THR A 111 -2.89 -2.58 1.98
CA THR A 111 -2.91 -1.18 1.52
C THR A 111 -1.74 -0.84 0.61
N CYS A 112 -0.72 -1.71 0.53
CA CYS A 112 0.56 -1.44 -0.13
C CYS A 112 1.24 -0.16 0.40
N GLN A 113 1.16 0.09 1.70
CA GLN A 113 1.72 1.28 2.33
C GLN A 113 2.60 0.94 3.53
N CYS A 114 3.59 1.80 3.79
CA CYS A 114 4.42 1.73 4.97
C CYS A 114 3.74 2.49 6.12
N SER A 115 3.57 1.84 7.26
CA SER A 115 2.97 2.41 8.47
C SER A 115 4.00 2.45 9.59
N CYS A 116 4.03 3.52 10.39
CA CYS A 116 4.97 3.60 11.51
C CYS A 116 4.51 2.71 12.67
N ALA A 117 5.34 1.74 13.07
CA ALA A 117 5.06 0.84 14.20
C ALA A 117 5.92 1.15 15.43
N ARG A 118 6.59 2.29 15.43
CA ARG A 118 7.45 2.71 16.53
C ARG A 118 6.63 2.99 17.78
N THR A 119 6.99 2.33 18.87
CA THR A 119 6.44 2.63 20.20
C THR A 119 7.31 3.69 20.87
N CYS A 120 6.68 4.76 21.36
CA CYS A 120 7.39 5.84 22.03
C CYS A 120 7.14 5.87 23.54
N PRO A 121 8.10 6.35 24.34
CA PRO A 121 7.89 6.59 25.77
C PRO A 121 6.75 7.59 26.00
N ARG A 122 6.08 7.50 27.16
CA ARG A 122 4.94 8.37 27.54
C ARG A 122 5.23 9.88 27.37
N HIS A 123 6.48 10.29 27.56
CA HIS A 123 6.91 11.69 27.51
C HIS A 123 7.33 12.19 26.13
N GLN A 124 7.42 11.30 25.13
CA GLN A 124 7.81 11.64 23.77
C GLN A 124 6.73 11.16 22.80
N PRO A 125 5.84 12.04 22.33
CA PRO A 125 4.86 11.65 21.33
C PRO A 125 5.53 11.20 20.01
N LEU A 126 4.85 10.27 19.34
CA LEU A 126 5.25 9.79 18.02
C LEU A 126 4.89 10.82 16.95
N ASN A 127 5.89 11.34 16.26
CA ASN A 127 5.73 12.04 15.00
C ASN A 127 5.52 11.01 13.88
N ARG A 128 4.27 10.85 13.41
CA ARG A 128 3.89 9.86 12.39
C ARG A 128 4.58 10.08 11.04
N THR A 129 4.84 11.33 10.67
CA THR A 129 5.43 11.71 9.38
C THR A 129 6.90 11.29 9.28
N LYS A 130 7.65 11.45 10.38
CA LYS A 130 9.07 11.05 10.47
C LYS A 130 9.29 9.66 11.08
N CYS A 131 8.22 9.04 11.60
CA CYS A 131 8.30 7.85 12.43
C CYS A 131 9.33 7.98 13.57
N ALA A 132 9.29 9.12 14.27
CA ALA A 132 10.26 9.47 15.31
C ALA A 132 9.58 9.91 16.61
N CYS A 133 10.16 9.55 17.75
CA CYS A 133 9.72 10.05 19.05
C CYS A 133 10.38 11.41 19.29
N GLU A 134 9.58 12.48 19.38
CA GLU A 134 10.09 13.84 19.53
C GLU A 134 9.44 14.49 20.77
N CYS A 135 10.20 15.31 21.51
CA CYS A 135 9.65 16.09 22.61
C CYS A 135 8.76 17.22 22.07
N ASN A 136 7.59 17.44 22.67
CA ASN A 136 6.73 18.60 22.36
C ASN A 136 7.33 19.94 22.85
N GLU A 137 7.97 19.91 24.01
CA GLU A 137 8.68 21.06 24.58
C GLU A 137 10.14 21.02 24.17
N SER A 138 10.74 22.18 23.98
CA SER A 138 12.15 22.35 23.63
C SER A 138 12.83 23.26 24.65
N PRO A 139 14.17 23.22 24.77
CA PRO A 139 14.92 24.16 25.62
C PRO A 139 14.51 25.61 25.40
N ASN A 140 14.37 26.03 24.15
CA ASN A 140 13.98 27.40 23.79
C ASN A 140 12.54 27.72 24.16
N ARG A 141 11.58 26.81 23.93
CA ARG A 141 10.17 27.03 24.36
C ARG A 141 10.05 27.14 25.88
N CYS A 142 10.78 26.32 26.62
CA CYS A 142 10.80 26.43 28.08
C CYS A 142 11.45 27.74 28.53
N PHE A 143 12.56 28.12 27.90
CA PHE A 143 13.28 29.36 28.20
C PHE A 143 12.39 30.60 27.98
N LEU A 144 11.67 30.66 26.87
CA LEU A 144 10.71 31.75 26.58
C LEU A 144 9.56 31.81 27.61
N LYS A 145 9.23 30.68 28.25
CA LYS A 145 8.26 30.59 29.37
C LYS A 145 8.90 30.85 30.75
N GLY A 146 10.18 31.24 30.82
CA GLY A 146 10.92 31.41 32.08
C GLY A 146 11.13 30.10 32.86
N LYS A 147 11.09 28.96 32.18
CA LYS A 147 11.24 27.62 32.76
C LYS A 147 12.50 26.94 32.22
N ARG A 148 13.03 25.96 32.97
CA ARG A 148 14.10 25.08 32.52
C ARG A 148 13.52 23.83 31.86
N PHE A 149 14.12 23.42 30.75
CA PHE A 149 13.76 22.17 30.09
C PHE A 149 14.43 20.99 30.78
N HIS A 150 13.66 19.95 31.06
CA HIS A 150 14.14 18.69 31.62
C HIS A 150 14.16 17.62 30.54
N GLN A 151 15.36 17.22 30.14
CA GLN A 151 15.57 16.39 28.94
C GLN A 151 14.98 14.98 29.09
N ALA A 152 15.07 14.37 30.27
CA ALA A 152 14.57 13.00 30.49
C ALA A 152 13.04 12.89 30.42
N THR A 153 12.31 13.96 30.72
CA THR A 153 10.83 13.98 30.76
C THR A 153 10.22 14.87 29.68
N CYS A 154 11.04 15.49 28.83
CA CYS A 154 10.62 16.43 27.79
C CYS A 154 9.67 17.54 28.32
N SER A 155 9.90 18.05 29.53
CA SER A 155 8.96 18.95 30.20
C SER A 155 9.62 20.24 30.71
N CYS A 156 8.86 21.31 30.81
CA CYS A 156 9.32 22.59 31.34
C CYS A 156 9.04 22.71 32.84
N HIS A 157 10.09 22.79 33.65
CA HIS A 157 9.99 22.98 35.10
C HIS A 157 10.38 24.40 35.49
N ARG A 158 9.70 24.98 36.48
CA ARG A 158 10.23 26.20 37.09
C ARG A 158 11.52 25.83 37.84
N PRO A 159 12.62 26.59 37.67
CA PRO A 159 13.76 26.43 38.56
C PRO A 159 13.28 26.57 40.02
N PRO A 160 13.77 25.72 40.94
CA PRO A 160 13.44 25.89 42.35
C PRO A 160 13.87 27.29 42.80
N CYS A 161 13.00 27.97 43.56
CA CYS A 161 13.32 29.29 44.08
C CYS A 161 14.57 29.20 44.97
N ASP A 162 15.48 30.18 44.87
CA ASP A 162 16.60 30.29 45.80
C ASP A 162 16.11 30.82 47.15
N VAL A 163 15.48 29.92 47.92
CA VAL A 163 14.92 30.18 49.25
C VAL A 163 15.99 30.57 50.27
N ARG A 164 17.29 30.31 50.01
CA ARG A 164 18.37 30.74 50.91
C ARG A 164 18.56 32.25 50.89
N ARG A 165 18.27 32.92 49.77
CA ARG A 165 18.39 34.38 49.63
C ARG A 165 17.15 35.15 50.11
N ASN A 166 15.95 34.56 49.98
CA ASN A 166 14.69 35.29 50.09
C ASN A 166 13.75 34.85 51.23
N ARG A 167 14.22 34.05 52.21
CA ARG A 167 13.38 33.57 53.33
C ARG A 167 12.93 34.66 54.33
N ARG A 168 13.58 35.83 54.35
CA ARG A 168 13.21 36.93 55.25
C ARG A 168 12.42 37.98 54.49
N CYS A 169 11.10 37.81 54.44
CA CYS A 169 10.19 38.86 54.01
C CYS A 169 9.95 39.85 55.15
N ALA A 170 9.81 41.13 54.82
CA ALA A 170 9.40 42.15 55.78
C ALA A 170 7.98 41.87 56.32
N SER A 171 7.67 42.40 57.51
CA SER A 171 6.33 42.28 58.12
C SER A 171 5.23 42.72 57.13
N GLY A 172 4.18 41.90 56.98
CA GLY A 172 3.11 42.14 56.01
C GLY A 172 3.31 41.52 54.63
N PHE A 173 4.46 40.88 54.37
CA PHE A 173 4.76 40.14 53.14
C PHE A 173 4.99 38.65 53.42
N TYR A 174 4.61 37.78 52.49
CA TYR A 174 4.92 36.34 52.52
C TYR A 174 5.69 35.93 51.27
N PHE A 175 6.54 34.91 51.37
CA PHE A 175 7.26 34.38 50.21
C PHE A 175 6.31 33.51 49.37
N SER A 176 6.07 33.88 48.12
CA SER A 176 5.30 33.06 47.18
C SER A 176 6.25 32.20 46.34
N GLU A 177 6.07 30.87 46.42
CA GLU A 177 6.81 29.90 45.59
C GLU A 177 6.43 30.00 44.11
N GLU A 178 5.27 30.58 43.79
CA GLU A 178 4.80 30.75 42.41
C GLU A 178 5.60 31.83 41.65
N VAL A 179 6.04 32.87 42.37
CA VAL A 179 6.76 34.02 41.82
C VAL A 179 8.17 34.20 42.39
N CYS A 180 8.61 33.31 43.28
CA CYS A 180 9.91 33.32 43.96
C CYS A 180 10.30 34.65 44.64
N ARG A 181 9.33 35.39 45.18
CA ARG A 181 9.53 36.69 45.83
C ARG A 181 8.57 36.92 46.98
N CYS A 182 8.91 37.85 47.85
CA CYS A 182 8.01 38.36 48.89
C CYS A 182 6.88 39.17 48.24
N VAL A 183 5.63 38.76 48.47
CA VAL A 183 4.42 39.43 47.99
C VAL A 183 3.54 39.85 49.16
N PRO A 184 2.71 40.90 49.01
CA PRO A 184 1.88 41.38 50.10
C PRO A 184 0.87 40.33 50.57
N THR A 185 0.66 40.23 51.88
CA THR A 185 -0.24 39.23 52.48
C THR A 185 -1.71 39.37 52.08
N TYR A 186 -2.16 40.56 51.68
CA TYR A 186 -3.53 40.78 51.20
C TYR A 186 -3.78 40.24 49.77
N TRP A 187 -2.74 39.84 49.03
CA TRP A 187 -2.88 39.11 47.76
C TRP A 187 -3.29 37.64 47.97
N ARG A 188 -3.44 37.20 49.23
CA ARG A 188 -3.98 35.86 49.55
C ARG A 188 -5.50 35.72 49.41
N GLY A 189 -6.25 36.74 49.03
CA GLY A 189 -7.68 36.60 48.72
C GLY A 189 -7.88 36.24 47.25
N GLN A 190 -8.82 35.38 46.85
CA GLN A 190 -10.01 34.84 47.49
C GLN A 190 -10.48 33.70 46.55
N ASP A 191 -10.61 32.47 47.03
CA ASP A 191 -11.51 31.49 46.38
C ASP A 191 -12.93 31.76 46.90
#